data_AF-A0A916PW56-F1
#
_entry.id   AF-A0A916PW56-F1
#
_cell.length_a   1.000
_cell.length_b   1.000
_cell.length_c   1.000
_cell.angle_alpha   90.00
_cell.angle_beta   90.00
_cell.angle_gamma   90.00
#
_symmetry.space_group_name_H-M   'P 1'
#
loop_
_entity.id
_entity.type
_entity.pdbx_description
1 polymer ?
#
loop_
_entity_poly.entity_id
_entity_poly.type
_entity_poly.pdbx_seq_one_letter_code
_entity_poly.pdbx_strand_id
1 'polypeptide(L)'
;MGEALLKLENYSEAETKIQESLVISQEINFKELIADSFKALAAIAHQTNQPQLALTHCQAALSVSQELGIPLVKDCEELLAKIQDDLESV
;
A
#
# COMPACT_ATOMS: atom_id res chain seq x y z
N MET A 1 -15.44 5.27 -20.66
CA MET A 1 -15.93 5.60 -19.30
C MET A 1 -16.16 4.37 -18.43
N GLY A 2 -16.60 3.21 -18.95
CA GLY A 2 -16.88 2.03 -18.12
C GLY A 2 -15.68 1.40 -17.39
N GLU A 3 -14.53 1.25 -18.04
CA GLU A 3 -13.39 0.51 -17.45
C GLU A 3 -12.74 1.21 -16.24
N ALA A 4 -12.69 2.54 -16.23
CA ALA A 4 -12.14 3.30 -15.10
C ALA A 4 -13.06 3.22 -13.87
N LEU A 5 -14.38 3.24 -14.08
CA LEU A 5 -15.37 3.06 -13.01
C LEU A 5 -15.29 1.67 -12.38
N LEU A 6 -15.15 0.62 -13.20
CA LEU A 6 -14.99 -0.76 -12.70
C LEU A 6 -13.68 -0.93 -11.91
N LYS A 7 -12.59 -0.29 -12.34
CA LYS A 7 -11.32 -0.31 -11.58
C LYS A 7 -11.46 0.39 -10.23
N LEU A 8 -12.09 1.56 -10.18
CA LEU A 8 -12.31 2.32 -8.94
C LEU A 8 -13.20 1.57 -7.94
N GLU A 9 -14.23 0.89 -8.42
CA GLU A 9 -15.10 0.05 -7.60
C GLU A 9 -14.31 -1.12 -6.98
N ASN A 10 -13.52 -1.82 -7.81
CA ASN A 10 -12.66 -2.90 -7.33
C ASN A 10 -11.59 -2.42 -6.33
N TYR A 11 -11.03 -1.22 -6.53
CA TYR A 11 -10.07 -0.64 -5.60
C TYR A 11 -10.69 -0.33 -4.24
N SER A 12 -11.91 0.19 -4.21
CA SER A 12 -12.63 0.47 -2.96
C SER A 12 -12.94 -0.82 -2.18
N GLU A 13 -13.38 -1.87 -2.88
CA GLU A 13 -13.63 -3.17 -2.24
C GLU A 13 -12.33 -3.81 -1.74
N ALA A 14 -11.27 -3.78 -2.55
CA ALA A 14 -9.95 -4.28 -2.16
C ALA A 14 -9.39 -3.53 -0.95
N GLU A 15 -9.46 -2.20 -0.94
CA GLU A 15 -9.03 -1.37 0.19
C GLU A 15 -9.73 -1.78 1.48
N THR A 16 -11.06 -1.95 1.44
CA THR A 16 -11.85 -2.39 2.60
C THR A 16 -11.37 -3.74 3.10
N LYS A 17 -11.20 -4.73 2.21
CA LYS A 17 -10.75 -6.08 2.58
C LYS A 17 -9.34 -6.08 3.16
N ILE A 18 -8.44 -5.27 2.60
CA ILE A 18 -7.07 -5.13 3.11
C ILE A 18 -7.07 -4.45 4.47
N GLN A 19 -7.91 -3.44 4.71
CA GLN A 19 -8.03 -2.81 6.03
C GLN A 19 -8.58 -3.78 7.08
N GLU A 20 -9.60 -4.57 6.75
CA GLU A 20 -10.11 -5.63 7.64
C GLU A 20 -8.99 -6.63 8.00
N SER A 21 -8.24 -7.09 6.98
CA SER A 21 -7.09 -7.98 7.18
C SER A 21 -5.99 -7.34 8.03
N LEU A 22 -5.71 -6.06 7.81
CA LEU A 22 -4.72 -5.29 8.55
C LEU A 22 -5.08 -5.26 10.04
N VAL A 23 -6.33 -4.95 10.38
CA VAL A 23 -6.80 -4.92 11.78
C VAL A 23 -6.60 -6.29 12.44
N ILE A 24 -7.04 -7.37 11.78
CA ILE A 24 -6.87 -8.73 12.30
C ILE A 24 -5.37 -9.03 12.50
N SER A 25 -4.54 -8.72 11.50
CA SER A 25 -3.09 -8.96 11.54
C SER A 25 -2.41 -8.18 12.66
N GLN A 26 -2.88 -6.98 12.99
CA GLN A 26 -2.42 -6.19 14.14
C GLN A 26 -2.83 -6.85 15.46
N GLU A 27 -4.07 -7.34 15.59
CA GLU A 27 -4.52 -8.04 16.80
C GLU A 27 -3.69 -9.30 17.07
N ILE A 28 -3.39 -10.08 16.04
CA ILE A 28 -2.58 -11.29 16.17
C ILE A 28 -1.06 -11.03 16.10
N ASN A 29 -0.64 -9.76 16.02
CA ASN A 29 0.77 -9.33 15.92
C ASN A 29 1.54 -9.97 14.74
N PHE A 30 0.85 -10.25 13.64
CA PHE A 30 1.43 -10.89 12.46
C PHE A 30 2.02 -9.85 11.50
N LYS A 31 3.23 -9.39 11.85
CA LYS A 31 3.94 -8.28 11.19
C LYS A 31 4.14 -8.45 9.68
N GLU A 32 4.35 -9.66 9.17
CA GLU A 32 4.53 -9.88 7.72
C GLU A 32 3.28 -9.47 6.93
N LEU A 33 2.10 -9.85 7.42
CA LEU A 33 0.83 -9.48 6.79
C LEU A 33 0.50 -8.00 6.97
N ILE A 34 0.92 -7.40 8.09
CA ILE A 34 0.82 -5.95 8.31
C ILE A 34 1.59 -5.21 7.21
N ALA A 35 2.83 -5.61 6.95
CA ALA A 35 3.67 -5.00 5.93
C ALA A 35 3.08 -5.16 4.52
N ASP A 36 2.60 -6.37 4.18
CA ASP A 36 1.99 -6.63 2.87
C ASP A 36 0.68 -5.84 2.68
N SER A 37 -0.14 -5.75 3.73
CA SER A 37 -1.38 -4.96 3.72
C SER A 37 -1.09 -3.48 3.47
N PHE A 38 -0.10 -2.90 4.15
CA PHE A 38 0.32 -1.52 3.91
C PHE A 38 0.86 -1.31 2.48
N LYS A 39 1.62 -2.27 1.93
CA LYS A 39 2.09 -2.20 0.54
C LYS A 39 0.93 -2.19 -0.45
N ALA A 40 -0.07 -3.04 -0.23
CA ALA A 40 -1.24 -3.12 -1.09
C ALA A 40 -2.08 -1.83 -1.03
N LEU A 41 -2.28 -1.25 0.16
CA LEU A 41 -2.93 0.05 0.33
C LEU A 41 -2.16 1.16 -0.39
N ALA A 42 -0.82 1.15 -0.32
CA ALA A 42 0.00 2.12 -1.04
C ALA A 42 -0.18 2.03 -2.56
N ALA A 43 -0.22 0.81 -3.10
CA ALA A 43 -0.45 0.60 -4.53
C ALA A 43 -1.84 1.08 -4.97
N ILE A 44 -2.89 0.81 -4.18
CA ILE A 44 -4.25 1.28 -4.46
C ILE A 44 -4.32 2.82 -4.41
N ALA A 45 -3.74 3.43 -3.38
CA ALA A 45 -3.68 4.88 -3.25
C ALA A 45 -2.96 5.53 -4.46
N HIS A 46 -1.88 4.93 -4.93
CA HIS A 46 -1.17 5.38 -6.13
C HIS A 46 -2.06 5.27 -7.39
N GLN A 47 -2.76 4.14 -7.56
CA GLN A 47 -3.68 3.92 -8.69
C GLN A 47 -4.93 4.83 -8.66
N THR A 48 -5.33 5.30 -7.48
CA THR A 48 -6.47 6.21 -7.28
C THR A 48 -6.06 7.68 -7.30
N ASN A 49 -4.83 7.99 -7.75
CA ASN A 49 -4.31 9.34 -7.87
C ASN A 49 -4.17 10.08 -6.52
N GLN A 50 -3.89 9.31 -5.45
CA GLN A 50 -3.68 9.78 -4.08
C GLN A 50 -2.23 9.52 -3.62
N PRO A 51 -1.22 10.18 -4.23
CA PRO A 51 0.19 9.87 -3.98
C PRO A 51 0.62 10.15 -2.53
N GLN A 52 0.07 11.17 -1.86
CA GLN A 52 0.38 11.45 -0.45
C GLN A 52 -0.03 10.30 0.49
N LEU A 53 -1.20 9.70 0.22
CA LEU A 53 -1.71 8.57 0.99
C LEU A 53 -0.87 7.31 0.69
N ALA A 54 -0.52 7.12 -0.58
CA ALA A 54 0.35 6.04 -1.03
C ALA A 54 1.72 6.07 -0.33
N LEU A 55 2.31 7.26 -0.24
CA LEU A 55 3.61 7.48 0.38
C LEU A 55 3.56 7.15 1.88
N THR A 56 2.50 7.56 2.58
CA THR A 56 2.28 7.23 4.00
C THR A 56 2.18 5.72 4.22
N HIS A 57 1.37 5.02 3.43
CA HIS A 57 1.22 3.56 3.54
C HIS A 57 2.52 2.83 3.17
N CYS A 58 3.23 3.31 2.15
CA CYS A 58 4.49 2.70 1.72
C CYS A 58 5.59 2.84 2.78
N GLN A 59 5.70 4.00 3.44
CA GLN A 59 6.61 4.18 4.57
C GLN A 59 6.27 3.27 5.74
N ALA A 60 4.98 3.09 6.06
CA ALA A 60 4.55 2.16 7.10
C ALA A 60 4.94 0.71 6.76
N ALA A 61 4.72 0.28 5.51
CA ALA A 61 5.15 -1.04 5.03
C ALA A 61 6.67 -1.21 5.15
N LEU A 62 7.44 -0.19 4.73
CA LEU A 62 8.90 -0.20 4.79
C LEU A 62 9.40 -0.35 6.23
N SER A 63 8.86 0.41 7.17
CA SER A 63 9.26 0.34 8.58
C SER A 63 9.06 -1.05 9.18
N VAL A 64 7.89 -1.66 8.95
CA VAL A 64 7.59 -3.01 9.44
C VAL A 64 8.47 -4.06 8.74
N SER A 65 8.72 -3.90 7.45
CA SER A 65 9.58 -4.80 6.68
C SER A 65 11.03 -4.74 7.13
N GLN A 66 11.52 -3.54 7.47
CA GLN A 66 12.87 -3.31 8.00
C GLN A 66 13.03 -3.93 9.40
N GLU A 67 12.02 -3.78 10.27
CA GLU A 67 12.01 -4.46 11.57
C GLU A 67 12.09 -5.98 11.44
N LEU A 68 11.45 -6.55 10.41
CA LEU A 68 11.42 -7.98 10.15
C LEU A 68 12.64 -8.49 9.37
N GLY A 69 13.37 -7.62 8.68
CA GLY A 69 14.47 -8.00 7.79
C GLY A 69 14.01 -8.81 6.56
N ILE A 70 12.77 -8.63 6.12
CA ILE A 70 12.20 -9.37 4.97
C ILE A 70 12.52 -8.66 3.64
N PRO A 71 12.56 -9.41 2.52
CA PRO A 71 12.87 -8.82 1.20
C PRO A 71 11.83 -7.80 0.71
N LEU A 72 10.67 -7.68 1.38
CA LEU A 72 9.63 -6.69 1.08
C LEU A 72 10.14 -5.24 1.16
N VAL A 73 11.24 -4.99 1.89
CA VAL A 73 11.91 -3.68 1.95
C VAL A 73 12.19 -3.15 0.55
N LYS A 74 12.76 -3.97 -0.35
CA LYS A 74 13.09 -3.56 -1.72
C LYS A 74 11.85 -3.20 -2.53
N ASP A 75 10.82 -4.04 -2.41
CA ASP A 75 9.52 -3.84 -3.06
C ASP A 75 8.89 -2.51 -2.64
N CYS A 76 8.97 -2.18 -1.34
CA CYS A 76 8.48 -0.92 -0.79
C CYS A 76 9.34 0.27 -1.25
N GLU A 77 10.67 0.14 -1.27
CA GLU A 77 11.55 1.20 -1.78
C GLU A 77 11.29 1.51 -3.26
N GLU A 78 11.11 0.48 -4.10
CA GLU A 78 10.78 0.65 -5.51
C GLU A 78 9.41 1.32 -5.71
N LEU A 79 8.41 0.93 -4.90
CA LEU A 79 7.09 1.55 -4.94
C LEU A 79 7.14 3.01 -4.47
N LEU A 80 7.88 3.30 -3.39
CA LEU A 80 8.07 4.65 -2.88
C LEU A 80 8.74 5.56 -3.91
N ALA A 81 9.80 5.08 -4.58
CA ALA A 81 10.49 5.83 -5.63
C ALA A 81 9.55 6.17 -6.80
N LYS A 82 8.70 5.22 -7.22
CA LYS A 82 7.66 5.49 -8.23
C LYS A 82 6.66 6.54 -7.80
N ILE A 83 6.17 6.47 -6.55
CA ILE A 83 5.19 7.43 -6.02
C ILE A 83 5.80 8.84 -5.96
N GLN A 84 7.09 8.94 -5.61
CA GLN A 84 7.81 10.22 -5.56
C GLN A 84 8.03 10.80 -6.96
N ASP A 85 8.47 9.98 -7.91
CA ASP A 85 8.64 10.38 -9.32
C ASP A 85 7.33 10.91 -9.94
N ASP A 86 6.20 10.25 -9.67
CA ASP A 86 4.87 10.70 -10.11
C ASP A 86 4.46 12.02 -9.45
N LEU A 87 4.80 12.22 -8.18
CA LEU A 87 4.53 13.46 -7.43
C LEU A 87 5.37 14.65 -7.92
N GLU A 88 6.62 14.42 -8.32
CA GLU A 88 7.53 15.45 -8.85
C GLU A 88 7.23 15.80 -10.31
N SER A 89 6.50 14.94 -11.02
CA SER A 89 6.12 15.11 -12.43
C SER A 89 4.83 15.93 -12.66
N VAL A 90 4.17 16.39 -11.59
CA VAL A 90 2.92 17.19 -11.57
C VAL A 90 3.21 18.68 -11.36
#